data_AF-A0A7K2X9W9-F1
#
_entry.id   AF-A0A7K2X9W9-F1
#
_cell.length_a   1.000
_cell.length_b   1.000
_cell.length_c   1.000
_cell.angle_alpha   90.00
_cell.angle_beta   90.00
_cell.angle_gamma   90.00
#
_symmetry.space_group_name_H-M   'P 1'
#
loop_
_entity.id
_entity.type
_entity.pdbx_description
1 polymer ?
#
loop_
_entity_poly.entity_id
_entity_poly.type
_entity_poly.pdbx_seq_one_letter_code
_entity_poly.pdbx_strand_id
1 'polypeptide(L)'
;DATVLHSALLEHVWRVPDAPEDIAYIHDTEAAVAQAERRGGTAVLMHPVREEVVRDLARQGVTMPRKSTSFGPKPATGLVLRSLALD
;
A
#
# COMPACT_ATOMS: atom_id res chain seq x y z
N ASP A 1 7.79 -0.59 8.65
CA ASP A 1 8.30 -0.47 7.26
C ASP A 1 7.54 0.54 6.43
N ALA A 2 6.24 0.36 6.18
CA ALA A 2 5.46 1.29 5.36
C ALA A 2 5.57 2.75 5.81
N THR A 3 5.49 3.01 7.11
CA THR A 3 5.62 4.36 7.67
C THR A 3 7.02 4.93 7.45
N VAL A 4 8.06 4.11 7.59
CA VAL A 4 9.44 4.52 7.33
C VAL A 4 9.61 4.85 5.84
N LEU A 5 9.07 4.03 4.94
CA LEU A 5 9.12 4.31 3.51
C LEU A 5 8.42 5.63 3.16
N HIS A 6 7.20 5.86 3.63
CA HIS A 6 6.44 7.07 3.29
C HIS A 6 7.01 8.32 3.96
N SER A 7 7.12 8.29 5.29
CA SER A 7 7.50 9.47 6.05
C SER A 7 8.99 9.73 6.02
N ALA A 8 9.86 8.73 6.18
CA ALA A 8 11.30 9.00 6.22
C ALA A 8 11.91 9.03 4.81
N LEU A 9 11.69 7.99 4.01
CA LEU A 9 12.39 7.83 2.73
C LEU A 9 11.80 8.72 1.63
N LEU A 10 10.51 8.55 1.30
CA LEU A 10 9.87 9.28 0.20
C LEU A 10 9.78 10.78 0.50
N GLU A 11 9.25 11.15 1.66
CA GLU A 11 9.02 12.56 1.99
C GLU A 11 10.33 13.31 2.34
N HIS A 12 11.14 12.79 3.26
CA HIS A 12 12.25 13.56 3.83
C HIS A 12 13.59 13.35 3.10
N VAL A 13 13.93 12.11 2.75
CA VAL A 13 15.24 11.78 2.16
C VAL A 13 15.25 11.95 0.65
N TRP A 14 14.32 11.31 -0.05
CA TRP A 14 14.23 11.33 -1.51
C TRP A 14 13.41 12.50 -2.05
N ARG A 15 12.53 13.08 -1.21
CA ARG A 15 11.68 14.23 -1.55
C ARG A 15 10.82 13.98 -2.80
N VAL A 16 10.27 12.78 -2.90
CA VAL A 16 9.39 12.35 -3.99
C VAL A 16 7.94 12.72 -3.61
N PRO A 17 7.19 13.43 -4.47
CA PRO A 17 5.78 13.72 -4.22
C PRO A 17 4.97 12.42 -4.15
N ASP A 18 3.99 12.36 -3.24
CA ASP A 18 3.05 11.23 -3.18
C ASP A 18 1.93 11.42 -4.21
N ALA A 19 2.32 11.29 -5.49
CA ALA A 19 1.47 11.46 -6.64
C ALA A 19 1.57 10.25 -7.60
N PRO A 20 0.48 9.87 -8.31
CA PRO A 20 0.49 8.71 -9.22
C PRO A 20 1.52 8.77 -10.35
N GLU A 21 1.92 9.97 -10.76
CA GLU A 21 2.99 10.22 -11.73
C GLU A 21 4.39 9.86 -11.20
N ASP A 22 4.59 9.95 -9.88
CA ASP A 22 5.88 9.76 -9.22
C ASP A 22 6.00 8.38 -8.55
N ILE A 23 4.90 7.83 -8.03
CA ILE A 23 4.87 6.59 -7.26
C ILE A 23 3.86 5.58 -7.85
N ALA A 24 4.37 4.41 -8.23
CA ALA A 24 3.56 3.29 -8.69
C ALA A 24 3.60 2.13 -7.70
N TYR A 25 2.43 1.54 -7.43
CA TYR A 25 2.28 0.36 -6.57
C TYR A 25 1.99 -0.87 -7.44
N ILE A 26 2.93 -1.81 -7.49
CA ILE A 26 2.84 -3.03 -8.30
C ILE A 26 2.86 -4.23 -7.36
N HIS A 27 1.89 -5.14 -7.51
CA HIS A 27 1.72 -6.31 -6.63
C HIS A 27 2.64 -7.48 -6.97
N ASP A 28 3.29 -7.44 -8.13
CA ASP A 28 4.22 -8.46 -8.61
C ASP A 28 5.65 -7.94 -8.56
N THR A 29 6.55 -8.72 -7.97
CA THR A 29 7.94 -8.33 -7.72
C THR A 29 8.72 -8.16 -9.03
N GLU A 30 8.60 -9.11 -9.97
CA GLU A 30 9.33 -9.06 -11.24
C GLU A 30 8.88 -7.87 -12.08
N ALA A 31 7.57 -7.63 -12.14
CA ALA A 31 7.00 -6.47 -12.81
C ALA A 31 7.47 -5.14 -12.19
N ALA A 32 7.61 -5.07 -10.86
CA ALA A 32 8.12 -3.88 -10.18
C ALA A 32 9.58 -3.59 -10.54
N VAL A 33 10.44 -4.61 -10.53
CA VAL A 33 11.85 -4.48 -10.93
C VAL A 33 11.97 -4.06 -12.39
N ALA A 34 11.28 -4.75 -13.30
CA ALA A 34 11.31 -4.42 -14.72
C ALA A 34 10.79 -3.00 -15.01
N GLN A 35 9.81 -2.51 -14.24
CA GLN A 35 9.31 -1.14 -14.35
C GLN A 35 10.35 -0.11 -13.91
N ALA A 36 11.08 -0.37 -12.83
CA ALA A 36 12.15 0.49 -12.35
C ALA A 36 13.28 0.59 -13.38
N GLU A 37 13.72 -0.54 -13.94
CA GLU A 37 14.74 -0.57 -14.99
C GLU A 37 14.31 0.24 -16.22
N ARG A 38 13.08 0.04 -16.71
CA ARG A 38 12.55 0.77 -17.88
C ARG A 38 12.48 2.28 -17.66
N ARG A 39 12.23 2.74 -16.44
CA ARG A 39 12.10 4.17 -16.12
C ARG A 39 13.38 4.79 -15.56
N GLY A 40 14.45 4.02 -15.36
CA GLY A 40 15.61 4.47 -14.60
C GLY A 40 15.26 4.85 -13.15
N GLY A 41 14.25 4.21 -12.58
CA GLY A 41 13.73 4.46 -11.23
C GLY A 41 14.25 3.47 -10.19
N THR A 42 13.58 3.42 -9.04
CA THR A 42 13.90 2.50 -7.94
C THR A 42 12.69 1.64 -7.59
N ALA A 43 12.90 0.32 -7.49
CA ALA A 43 11.91 -0.60 -6.93
C ALA A 43 12.17 -0.78 -5.43
N VAL A 44 11.16 -0.54 -4.60
CA VAL A 44 11.21 -0.83 -3.16
C VAL A 44 10.35 -2.06 -2.88
N LEU A 45 11.00 -3.17 -2.53
CA LEU A 45 10.32 -4.42 -2.16
C LEU A 45 10.14 -4.46 -0.65
N MET A 46 8.90 -4.64 -0.21
CA MET A 46 8.55 -4.61 1.20
C MET A 46 8.07 -5.96 1.71
N HIS A 47 8.38 -6.26 2.96
CA HIS A 47 7.77 -7.39 3.65
C HIS A 47 6.28 -7.10 3.90
N PRO A 48 5.37 -8.04 3.61
CA PRO A 48 3.96 -7.84 3.93
C PRO A 48 3.77 -7.73 5.44
N VAL A 49 2.94 -6.78 5.86
CA VAL A 49 2.56 -6.68 7.27
C VAL A 49 1.65 -7.86 7.64
N ARG A 50 1.86 -8.42 8.83
CA ARG A 50 0.98 -9.46 9.38
C ARG A 50 -0.37 -8.86 9.76
N GLU A 51 -1.44 -9.61 9.56
CA GLU A 51 -2.80 -9.17 9.86
C GLU A 51 -2.99 -8.78 11.33
N GLU A 52 -2.38 -9.52 12.26
CA GLU A 52 -2.42 -9.21 13.71
C GLU A 52 -1.90 -7.80 14.01
N VAL A 53 -0.83 -7.35 13.34
CA VAL A 53 -0.25 -6.02 13.52
C VAL A 53 -1.23 -4.94 13.04
N VAL A 54 -1.88 -5.18 11.91
CA VAL A 54 -2.89 -4.25 11.38
C VAL A 54 -4.07 -4.13 12.35
N ARG A 55 -4.53 -5.26 12.89
CA ARG A 55 -5.63 -5.29 13.87
C ARG A 55 -5.28 -4.56 15.16
N ASP A 56 -4.07 -4.75 15.67
CA ASP A 56 -3.63 -4.11 16.91
C ASP A 56 -3.44 -2.61 16.76
N LEU A 57 -2.94 -2.13 15.61
CA LEU A 57 -2.89 -0.71 15.29
C LEU A 57 -4.30 -0.11 15.19
N ALA A 58 -5.23 -0.81 14.53
CA ALA A 58 -6.61 -0.35 14.42
C ALA A 58 -7.32 -0.22 15.78
N ARG A 59 -7.10 -1.17 16.70
CA ARG A 59 -7.61 -1.08 18.09
C ARG A 59 -7.09 0.13 18.85
N GLN A 60 -5.89 0.60 18.51
CA GLN A 60 -5.27 1.78 19.09
C GLN A 60 -5.65 3.09 18.36
N GLY A 61 -6.51 3.03 17.34
CA GLY A 61 -6.88 4.18 16.52
C GLY A 61 -5.75 4.66 15.60
N VAL A 62 -4.72 3.85 15.37
CA VAL A 62 -3.59 4.19 14.51
C VAL A 62 -3.85 3.70 13.08
N THR A 63 -3.74 4.62 12.11
CA THR A 63 -3.93 4.31 10.69
C THR A 63 -2.63 3.84 10.03
N MET A 64 -2.71 2.79 9.23
CA MET A 64 -1.64 2.40 8.32
C MET A 64 -1.46 3.43 7.19
N PRO A 65 -0.24 3.64 6.66
CA PRO A 65 -0.04 4.44 5.45
C PRO A 65 -0.86 3.91 4.27
N ARG A 66 -1.24 4.80 3.33
CA ARG A 66 -1.97 4.39 2.13
C ARG A 66 -1.18 3.32 1.36
N LYS A 67 -1.91 2.41 0.70
CA LYS A 67 -1.33 1.37 -0.18
C LYS A 67 -0.25 0.49 0.49
N SER A 68 -0.23 0.42 1.83
CA SER A 68 0.72 -0.41 2.60
C SER A 68 0.27 -1.85 2.82
N THR A 69 -1.00 -2.15 2.56
CA THR A 69 -1.61 -3.48 2.73
C THR A 69 -2.48 -3.83 1.54
N SER A 70 -2.47 -5.10 1.12
CA SER A 70 -3.38 -5.63 0.10
C SER A 70 -4.19 -6.80 0.66
N PHE A 71 -5.42 -6.52 1.12
CA PHE A 71 -6.34 -7.54 1.61
C PHE A 71 -7.15 -8.17 0.49
N GLY A 72 -7.33 -9.49 0.57
CA GLY A 72 -8.16 -10.29 -0.33
C GLY A 72 -9.12 -11.20 0.44
N PRO A 73 -10.16 -11.74 -0.23
CA PRO A 73 -10.50 -11.52 -1.64
C PRO A 73 -11.03 -10.10 -1.89
N LYS A 74 -10.66 -9.51 -3.04
CA LYS A 74 -11.27 -8.24 -3.49
C LYS A 74 -12.69 -8.52 -3.97
N PRO A 75 -13.68 -7.68 -3.65
CA PRO A 75 -15.01 -7.78 -4.24
C PRO A 75 -14.92 -7.88 -5.76
N ALA A 76 -15.69 -8.80 -6.35
CA ALA A 76 -15.79 -8.89 -7.79
C ALA A 76 -16.33 -7.57 -8.37
N THR A 77 -15.84 -7.18 -9.54
CA THR A 77 -16.37 -6.02 -10.26
C THR A 77 -17.88 -6.19 -10.47
N GLY A 78 -18.65 -5.15 -10.13
CA GLY A 78 -20.11 -5.19 -10.21
C GLY A 78 -20.81 -5.78 -8.98
N LEU A 79 -20.09 -6.23 -7.95
CA LEU A 79 -20.70 -6.59 -6.68
C LEU A 79 -21.35 -5.37 -6.02
N VAL A 80 -22.64 -5.46 -5.72
CA VAL A 80 -23.38 -4.45 -4.95
C VAL A 80 -23.52 -4.94 -3.51
N LEU A 81 -22.96 -4.18 -2.56
CA LEU A 81 -23.13 -4.43 -1.12
C LEU A 81 -24.14 -3.43 -0.56
N ARG A 82 -25.24 -3.93 0.02
CA ARG A 82 -26.24 -3.11 0.72
C ARG A 82 -26.32 -3.56 2.17
N SER A 83 -26.04 -2.65 3.10
CA SER A 83 -26.37 -2.89 4.50
C SER A 83 -27.89 -2.94 4.63
N LEU A 84 -28.40 -4.08 5.08
CA LEU A 84 -29.76 -4.21 5.54
C LEU A 84 -29.69 -3.95 7.04
N ALA A 85 -30.28 -2.85 7.51
CA ALA A 85 -30.58 -2.75 8.93
C ALA A 85 -31.50 -3.94 9.26
N LEU A 86 -31.00 -4.85 10.09
CA LEU A 86 -31.83 -5.86 10.72
C LEU A 86 -32.25 -5.22 12.03
N ASP A 87 -33.45 -4.65 12.04
CA ASP A 87 -34.11 -4.25 13.28
C ASP A 87 -34.30 -5.47 14.19
#